data_AF-A0A8I6AN01-F1
#
_entry.id   AF-A0A8I6AN01-F1
#
_cell.length_a   1.000
_cell.length_b   1.000
_cell.length_c   1.000
_cell.angle_alpha   90.00
_cell.angle_beta   90.00
_cell.angle_gamma   90.00
#
_symmetry.space_group_name_H-M   'P 1'
#
loop_
_entity.id
_entity.type
_entity.pdbx_description
1 polymer ?
#
loop_
_entity_poly.entity_id
_entity_poly.type
_entity_poly.pdbx_seq_one_letter_code
_entity_poly.pdbx_strand_id
1 'polypeptide(L)'
;MSARRHIGNPEYLTRRIPQNPRYQHVKSRLDTGNSMTKYIEKLEEIKKNYRYKKDELFKRIKVTTFAQLVIQVASLSDQTLEVTAEEIQRLEGTWVTDVSVCN
;
A
#
# COMPACT_ATOMS: atom_id res chain seq x y z
N MET A 1 -31.79 11.39 -42.41
CA MET A 1 -30.65 11.42 -41.46
C MET A 1 -31.18 11.83 -40.10
N SER A 2 -31.27 10.90 -39.15
CA SER A 2 -31.96 11.12 -37.86
C SER A 2 -31.15 12.05 -36.97
N ALA A 3 -31.77 13.16 -36.57
CA ALA A 3 -31.19 14.14 -35.65
C ALA A 3 -30.84 13.46 -34.32
N ARG A 4 -29.58 13.59 -33.89
CA ARG A 4 -29.11 13.22 -32.55
C ARG A 4 -29.89 14.01 -31.50
N ARG A 5 -31.01 13.46 -31.03
CA ARG A 5 -31.68 13.92 -29.82
C ARG A 5 -30.91 13.34 -28.63
N HIS A 6 -29.94 14.09 -28.13
CA HIS A 6 -29.24 13.73 -26.91
C HIS A 6 -30.19 13.95 -25.72
N ILE A 7 -30.38 12.95 -24.87
CA ILE A 7 -31.26 13.04 -23.70
C ILE A 7 -30.47 13.73 -22.58
N GLY A 8 -30.94 14.91 -22.18
CA GLY A 8 -30.37 15.68 -21.06
C GLY A 8 -29.08 16.43 -21.39
N ASN A 9 -28.64 17.28 -20.46
CA ASN A 9 -27.34 17.96 -20.55
C ASN A 9 -26.23 16.99 -20.12
N PRO A 10 -25.24 16.68 -20.98
CA PRO A 10 -24.15 15.75 -20.66
C PRO A 10 -23.29 16.18 -19.47
N GLU A 11 -23.29 17.47 -19.09
CA GLU A 11 -22.58 17.98 -17.92
C GLU A 11 -23.05 17.37 -16.59
N TYR A 12 -24.30 16.90 -16.52
CA TYR A 12 -24.80 16.26 -15.30
C TYR A 12 -24.22 14.88 -15.08
N LEU A 13 -23.78 14.19 -16.14
CA LEU A 13 -23.18 12.85 -16.05
C LEU A 13 -21.74 12.90 -15.55
N THR A 14 -21.04 14.04 -15.73
CA THR A 14 -19.64 14.22 -15.32
C THR A 14 -19.51 14.86 -13.95
N ARG A 15 -20.58 15.46 -13.42
CA ARG A 15 -20.58 16.05 -12.09
C ARG A 15 -20.36 15.00 -11.00
N ARG A 16 -19.43 15.28 -10.09
CA ARG A 16 -19.30 14.51 -8.84
C ARG A 16 -20.54 14.71 -7.98
N ILE A 17 -21.09 13.61 -7.49
CA ILE A 17 -22.17 13.60 -6.52
C ILE A 17 -21.61 14.08 -5.17
N PRO A 18 -22.19 15.12 -4.54
CA PRO A 18 -21.73 15.61 -3.24
C PRO A 18 -21.89 14.52 -2.17
N GLN A 19 -20.88 14.40 -1.31
CA GLN A 19 -20.91 13.45 -0.19
C GLN A 19 -21.70 14.05 0.99
N ASN A 20 -22.51 13.23 1.66
CA ASN A 20 -23.25 13.67 2.83
C ASN A 20 -22.29 13.87 4.02
N PRO A 21 -22.21 15.06 4.64
CA PRO A 21 -21.29 15.33 5.75
C PRO A 21 -21.51 14.41 6.95
N ARG A 22 -22.76 13.96 7.19
CA ARG A 22 -23.08 13.01 8.28
C ARG A 22 -22.36 11.67 8.12
N TYR A 23 -22.07 11.25 6.88
CA TYR A 23 -21.50 9.93 6.57
C TYR A 23 -20.11 10.01 5.94
N GLN A 24 -19.48 11.19 5.93
CA GLN A 24 -18.18 11.38 5.28
C GLN A 24 -17.07 10.50 5.87
N HIS A 25 -17.18 10.13 7.15
CA HIS A 25 -16.21 9.29 7.84
C HIS A 25 -16.41 7.78 7.58
N VAL A 26 -17.50 7.38 6.93
CA VAL A 26 -17.82 5.98 6.68
C VAL A 26 -17.02 5.49 5.48
N LYS A 27 -16.10 4.54 5.71
CA LYS A 27 -15.29 3.94 4.66
C LYS A 27 -15.98 2.71 4.05
N SER A 28 -15.75 2.49 2.76
CA SER A 28 -16.23 1.28 2.09
C SER A 28 -15.52 0.05 2.66
N ARG A 29 -16.28 -1.00 3.00
CA ARG A 29 -15.72 -2.30 3.40
C ARG A 29 -15.10 -3.06 2.23
N LEU A 30 -15.62 -2.84 1.02
CA LEU A 30 -15.17 -3.52 -0.18
C LEU A 30 -13.86 -2.90 -0.68
N ASP A 31 -12.82 -3.71 -0.73
CA ASP A 31 -11.53 -3.32 -1.27
C ASP A 31 -11.48 -3.60 -2.79
N THR A 32 -11.71 -2.56 -3.59
CA THR A 32 -11.54 -2.60 -5.06
C THR A 32 -10.07 -2.46 -5.50
N GLY A 33 -9.13 -2.37 -4.56
CA GLY A 33 -7.70 -2.15 -4.79
C GLY A 33 -7.38 -0.72 -5.22
N ASN A 34 -7.56 -0.41 -6.50
CA ASN A 34 -7.01 0.78 -7.14
C ASN A 34 -8.08 1.85 -7.46
N SER A 35 -8.76 2.37 -6.43
CA SER A 35 -9.69 3.49 -6.60
C SER A 35 -9.01 4.85 -6.35
N MET A 36 -9.49 5.90 -7.04
CA MET A 36 -9.00 7.26 -6.83
C MET A 36 -9.16 7.74 -5.37
N THR A 37 -10.24 7.31 -4.69
CA THR A 37 -10.48 7.65 -3.28
C THR A 37 -9.40 7.08 -2.38
N LYS A 38 -9.00 5.81 -2.58
CA LYS A 38 -7.91 5.18 -1.82
C LYS A 38 -6.56 5.84 -2.06
N TYR A 39 -6.27 6.25 -3.29
CA TYR A 39 -5.06 6.99 -3.60
C TYR A 39 -4.97 8.31 -2.84
N ILE A 40 -6.08 9.07 -2.77
CA ILE A 40 -6.15 10.33 -2.02
C ILE A 40 -5.98 10.09 -0.52
N GLU A 41 -6.66 9.08 0.04
CA GLU A 41 -6.50 8.72 1.46
C GLU A 41 -5.04 8.38 1.80
N LYS A 42 -4.35 7.63 0.94
CA LYS A 42 -2.92 7.33 1.12
C LYS A 42 -2.06 8.59 1.12
N LEU A 43 -2.35 9.55 0.24
CA LEU A 43 -1.63 10.83 0.22
C LEU A 43 -1.89 11.65 1.49
N GLU A 44 -3.13 11.69 1.98
CA GLU A 44 -3.49 12.37 3.22
C GLU A 44 -2.84 11.72 4.44
N GLU A 45 -2.78 10.39 4.46
CA GLU A 45 -2.13 9.62 5.52
C GLU A 45 -0.62 9.89 5.56
N ILE A 46 0.04 9.85 4.40
CA ILE A 46 1.46 10.23 4.29
C ILE A 46 1.64 11.67 4.76
N LYS A 47 0.78 12.61 4.34
CA LYS A 47 0.90 14.01 4.76
C LYS A 47 0.69 14.21 6.26
N LYS A 48 -0.20 13.44 6.89
CA LYS A 48 -0.51 13.53 8.33
C LYS A 48 0.58 12.89 9.19
N ASN A 49 1.05 11.71 8.78
CA ASN A 49 1.95 10.89 9.58
C ASN A 49 3.43 11.18 9.30
N TYR A 50 3.76 11.64 8.09
CA TYR A 50 5.13 12.01 7.72
C TYR A 50 5.35 13.51 7.93
N ARG A 51 6.16 13.86 8.94
CA ARG A 51 6.54 15.26 9.23
C ARG A 51 7.62 15.83 8.31
N TYR A 52 8.34 14.96 7.59
CA TYR A 52 9.51 15.35 6.80
C TYR A 52 9.13 15.60 5.34
N LYS A 53 9.68 16.66 4.76
CA LYS A 53 9.57 16.96 3.33
C LYS A 53 10.38 15.96 2.51
N LYS A 54 10.07 15.88 1.22
CA LYS A 54 10.84 15.08 0.27
C LYS A 54 12.34 15.43 0.38
N ASP A 55 13.17 14.41 0.49
CA ASP A 55 14.64 14.50 0.60
C ASP A 55 15.18 15.16 1.89
N GLU A 56 14.31 15.56 2.82
CA GLU A 56 14.73 16.19 4.08
C GLU A 56 15.44 15.21 5.01
N LEU A 57 14.96 13.97 5.08
CA LEU A 57 15.55 12.92 5.91
C LEU A 57 17.02 12.68 5.54
N PHE A 58 17.30 12.59 4.24
CA PHE A 58 18.66 12.38 3.72
C PHE A 58 19.56 13.61 3.86
N LYS A 59 19.00 14.81 3.94
CA LYS A 59 19.77 16.03 4.24
C LYS A 59 20.13 16.14 5.73
N ARG A 60 19.26 15.66 6.62
CA ARG A 60 19.48 15.69 8.08
C ARG A 60 20.44 14.59 8.55
N ILE A 61 20.46 13.45 7.85
CA ILE A 61 21.35 12.35 8.19
C ILE A 61 22.75 12.59 7.61
N LYS A 62 23.80 12.32 8.39
CA LYS A 62 25.17 12.35 7.85
C LYS A 62 25.39 11.10 6.99
N VAL A 63 26.16 11.24 5.91
CA VAL A 63 26.50 10.10 5.03
C VAL A 63 27.16 8.97 5.83
N THR A 64 27.98 9.32 6.83
CA THR A 64 28.62 8.36 7.73
C THR A 64 27.61 7.57 8.56
N THR A 65 26.62 8.23 9.15
CA THR A 65 25.54 7.57 9.91
C THR A 65 24.65 6.71 9.03
N PHE A 66 24.39 7.15 7.80
CA PHE A 66 23.61 6.35 6.84
C PHE A 66 24.34 5.05 6.50
N ALA A 67 25.64 5.11 6.17
CA ALA A 67 26.43 3.91 5.90
C ALA A 67 26.45 2.95 7.10
N GLN A 68 26.60 3.47 8.32
CA GLN A 68 26.54 2.66 9.54
C GLN A 68 25.21 1.95 9.70
N LEU A 69 24.08 2.64 9.49
CA LEU A 69 22.76 2.03 9.58
C LEU A 69 22.56 0.91 8.54
N VAL A 70 23.02 1.12 7.30
CA VAL A 70 22.92 0.10 6.24
C VAL A 70 23.73 -1.15 6.61
N ILE A 71 24.97 -0.96 7.08
CA ILE A 71 25.83 -2.07 7.51
C ILE A 71 25.21 -2.81 8.69
N GLN A 72 24.70 -2.09 9.70
CA GLN A 72 24.06 -2.68 10.88
C GLN A 72 22.84 -3.52 10.52
N VAL A 73 21.96 -3.00 9.64
CA VAL A 73 20.78 -3.74 9.20
C VAL A 73 21.17 -4.97 8.39
N ALA A 74 22.18 -4.87 7.51
CA ALA A 74 22.67 -6.03 6.76
C ALA A 74 23.23 -7.13 7.69
N SER A 75 24.01 -6.75 8.70
CA SER A 75 24.53 -7.70 9.69
C SER A 75 23.42 -8.36 10.52
N LEU A 76 22.36 -7.63 10.86
CA LEU A 76 21.17 -8.20 11.53
C LEU A 76 20.36 -9.09 10.60
N SER A 77 20.19 -8.71 9.33
CA SER A 77 19.45 -9.53 8.37
C SER A 77 20.11 -10.88 8.16
N ASP A 78 21.45 -10.92 8.09
CA ASP A 78 22.21 -12.17 7.96
C ASP A 78 22.01 -13.06 9.20
N GLN A 79 22.00 -12.47 10.41
CA GLN A 79 21.71 -13.19 11.66
C GLN A 79 20.26 -13.70 11.75
N THR A 80 19.28 -12.92 11.28
CA THR A 80 17.88 -13.36 11.22
C THR A 80 17.62 -14.37 10.10
N LEU A 81 18.41 -14.32 9.01
CA LEU A 81 18.32 -15.27 7.90
C LEU A 81 18.76 -16.67 8.33
N GLU A 82 19.79 -16.78 9.18
CA GLU A 82 20.18 -18.06 9.81
C GLU A 82 19.03 -18.68 10.63
N VAL A 83 18.29 -17.85 11.39
CA VAL A 83 17.10 -18.31 12.15
C VAL A 83 15.96 -18.73 11.22
N THR A 84 15.72 -17.99 10.13
CA THR A 84 14.66 -18.34 9.18
C THR A 84 15.01 -19.52 8.26
N ALA A 85 16.28 -19.77 7.92
CA ALA A 85 16.65 -20.90 7.07
C ALA A 85 16.34 -22.24 7.75
N GLU A 86 16.59 -22.34 9.06
CA GLU A 86 16.24 -23.51 9.87
C GLU A 86 14.71 -23.70 10.02
N GLU A 87 13.95 -22.60 10.08
CA GLU A 87 12.48 -22.63 10.17
C GLU A 87 11.79 -22.87 8.82
N ILE A 88 12.35 -22.34 7.71
CA ILE A 88 11.90 -22.57 6.33
C ILE A 88 12.10 -24.04 5.95
N GLN A 89 13.22 -24.66 6.32
CA GLN A 89 13.48 -26.07 6.04
C GLN A 89 12.52 -27.01 6.78
N ARG A 90 12.05 -26.63 7.98
CA ARG A 90 10.99 -27.37 8.71
C ARG A 90 9.62 -27.20 8.05
N LEU A 91 9.32 -26.01 7.51
CA LEU A 91 8.05 -25.74 6.85
C LEU A 91 7.96 -26.44 5.49
N GLU A 92 9.02 -26.46 4.67
CA GLU A 92 9.04 -27.15 3.37
C GLU A 92 8.78 -28.66 3.47
N GLY A 93 9.20 -29.33 4.55
CA GLY A 93 8.91 -30.75 4.78
C GLY A 93 7.45 -31.06 5.10
N THR A 94 6.66 -30.06 5.54
CA THR A 94 5.27 -30.24 5.97
C THR A 94 4.28 -30.05 4.80
N TRP A 95 4.58 -29.12 3.87
CA TRP A 95 3.74 -28.91 2.68
C TRP A 95 3.79 -30.08 1.69
N VAL A 96 4.84 -30.90 1.70
CA VAL A 96 4.96 -32.07 0.82
C VAL A 96 4.07 -33.24 1.29
N THR A 97 3.87 -33.39 2.61
CA THR A 97 3.00 -34.43 3.17
C THR A 97 1.51 -34.10 3.05
N ASP A 98 1.12 -32.82 3.06
CA ASP A 98 -0.30 -32.43 2.93
C ASP A 98 -0.82 -32.49 1.48
N VAL A 99 0.05 -32.27 0.48
CA VAL A 99 -0.35 -32.38 -0.94
C VAL A 99 -0.56 -33.85 -1.37
N SER A 100 0.09 -34.80 -0.70
CA SER A 100 -0.02 -36.23 -1.02
C SER A 100 -1.21 -36.96 -0.36
N VAL A 101 -1.98 -36.27 0.51
CA VAL A 101 -3.24 -36.79 1.09
C VAL A 101 -4.47 -36.42 0.26
N CYS A 102 -4.32 -35.54 -0.74
CA CYS A 102 -5.37 -35.16 -1.67
C CYS A 102 -5.11 -35.74 -3.07
N ASN A 103 -5.10 -37.07 -3.18
CA ASN A 103 -5.34 -37.81 -4.43
C ASN A 103 -6.16 -39.06 -4.14
#